data_AF-A0A7C6PNI9-F1
#
_entry.id   AF-A0A7C6PNI9-F1
#
_cell.length_a   1.000
_cell.length_b   1.000
_cell.length_c   1.000
_cell.angle_alpha   90.00
_cell.angle_beta   90.00
_cell.angle_gamma   90.00
#
_symmetry.space_group_name_H-M   'P 1'
#
loop_
_entity.id
_entity.type
_entity.pdbx_description
1 polymer ?
#
loop_
_entity_poly.entity_id
_entity_poly.type
_entity_poly.pdbx_seq_one_letter_code
_entity_poly.pdbx_strand_id
1 'polypeptide(L)'
;MPNVALEQIRYDLQRHLGERIRLRANRGRKKVLEAEGVLEQTYPKLFVVRLDRNSAVKRISYTYVDVLTAAVEVTIGENRIGTATRREAPATE
;
A
#
# COMPACT_ATOMS: atom_id res chain seq x y z
N MET A 1 -13.99 -15.43 -6.40
CA MET A 1 -12.96 -16.00 -5.49
C MET A 1 -12.68 -14.96 -4.42
N PRO A 2 -12.83 -15.27 -3.11
CA PRO A 2 -12.38 -14.34 -2.09
C PRO A 2 -10.87 -14.22 -2.23
N ASN A 3 -10.38 -13.01 -2.51
CA ASN A 3 -8.95 -12.76 -2.64
C ASN A 3 -8.35 -12.77 -1.23
N VAL A 4 -7.99 -13.96 -0.74
CA VAL A 4 -7.39 -14.18 0.58
C VAL A 4 -6.20 -13.23 0.82
N ALA A 5 -5.45 -12.92 -0.24
CA ALA A 5 -4.36 -11.94 -0.20
C ALA A 5 -4.83 -10.51 0.13
N LEU A 6 -5.96 -10.05 -0.40
CA LEU A 6 -6.51 -8.73 -0.08
C LEU A 6 -7.00 -8.67 1.38
N GLU A 7 -7.59 -9.76 1.88
CA GLU A 7 -8.03 -9.84 3.28
C GLU A 7 -6.85 -9.83 4.26
N GLN A 8 -5.74 -10.50 3.92
CA GLN A 8 -4.51 -10.44 4.70
C GLN A 8 -3.94 -9.03 4.76
N ILE A 9 -3.77 -8.37 3.59
CA ILE A 9 -3.32 -6.98 3.50
C ILE A 9 -4.22 -6.07 4.33
N ARG A 10 -5.54 -6.26 4.26
CA ARG A 10 -6.50 -5.49 5.05
C ARG A 10 -6.30 -5.71 6.55
N TYR A 11 -6.14 -6.96 6.97
CA TYR A 11 -5.95 -7.33 8.37
C TYR A 11 -4.66 -6.73 8.94
N ASP A 12 -3.56 -6.81 8.19
CA ASP A 12 -2.29 -6.22 8.58
C ASP A 12 -2.40 -4.69 8.69
N LEU A 13 -2.96 -4.02 7.67
CA LEU A 13 -3.17 -2.57 7.72
C LEU A 13 -4.05 -2.16 8.90
N GLN A 14 -5.12 -2.91 9.17
CA GLN A 14 -6.02 -2.61 10.28
C GLN A 14 -5.32 -2.74 11.64
N ARG A 15 -4.38 -3.68 11.81
CA ARG A 15 -3.59 -3.81 13.03
C ARG A 15 -2.62 -2.64 13.26
N HIS A 16 -2.23 -1.96 12.19
CA HIS A 16 -1.29 -0.85 12.21
C HIS A 16 -1.97 0.53 12.02
N LEU A 17 -3.27 0.62 12.30
CA LEU A 17 -4.02 1.88 12.30
C LEU A 17 -3.40 2.89 13.28
N GLY A 18 -3.13 4.10 12.79
CA GLY A 18 -2.49 5.16 13.57
C GLY A 18 -0.96 5.09 13.61
N GLU A 19 -0.34 4.08 12.98
CA GLU A 19 1.11 3.99 12.89
C GLU A 19 1.69 4.79 11.72
N ARG A 20 2.98 5.13 11.84
CA ARG A 20 3.75 5.75 10.75
C ARG A 20 4.06 4.72 9.69
N ILE A 21 3.74 5.07 8.45
CA ILE A 21 3.92 4.24 7.27
C ILE A 21 4.64 5.00 6.17
N ARG A 22 5.49 4.30 5.44
CA ARG A 22 6.16 4.77 4.23
C ARG A 22 5.45 4.18 3.03
N LEU A 23 5.01 5.05 2.14
CA LEU A 23 4.37 4.72 0.88
C LEU A 23 5.35 4.94 -0.26
N ARG A 24 5.45 3.96 -1.14
CA ARG A 24 6.29 4.04 -2.32
C ARG A 24 5.46 3.75 -3.56
N ALA A 25 5.07 4.79 -4.28
CA ALA A 25 4.24 4.67 -5.47
C ALA A 25 5.09 4.71 -6.75
N ASN A 26 4.88 3.72 -7.63
CA ASN A 26 5.60 3.64 -8.90
C ASN A 26 4.85 4.45 -9.98
N ARG A 27 5.31 5.67 -10.28
CA ARG A 27 4.67 6.58 -11.24
C ARG A 27 5.39 6.59 -12.60
N GLY A 28 5.70 5.41 -13.15
CA GLY A 28 6.21 5.20 -14.52
C GLY A 28 7.72 4.94 -14.64
N ARG A 29 8.27 5.08 -15.88
CA ARG A 29 9.59 4.57 -16.34
C ARG A 29 10.84 4.98 -15.55
N LYS A 30 10.77 5.93 -14.61
CA LYS A 30 11.93 6.30 -13.76
C LYS A 30 11.60 7.10 -12.50
N LYS A 31 10.32 7.31 -12.17
CA LYS A 31 9.90 8.13 -11.02
C LYS A 31 9.18 7.27 -10.00
N VAL A 32 9.85 7.07 -8.88
CA VAL A 32 9.28 6.47 -7.67
C VAL A 32 8.96 7.60 -6.72
N LEU A 33 7.70 7.70 -6.29
CA LEU A 33 7.27 8.68 -5.31
C LEU A 33 7.30 8.02 -3.94
N GLU A 34 8.23 8.46 -3.10
CA GLU A 34 8.32 8.06 -1.71
C GLU A 34 7.63 9.12 -0.86
N ALA A 35 6.65 8.71 -0.07
CA ALA A 35 5.88 9.57 0.80
C ALA A 35 5.79 8.93 2.19
N GLU A 36 6.05 9.72 3.22
CA GLU A 36 5.87 9.30 4.61
C GLU A 36 4.58 9.89 5.16
N GLY A 37 3.86 9.07 5.92
CA GLY A 37 2.62 9.50 6.55
C GLY A 37 2.20 8.59 7.68
N VAL A 38 1.01 8.83 8.20
CA VAL A 38 0.37 8.04 9.24
C VAL A 38 -0.90 7.43 8.68
N LEU A 39 -1.10 6.14 8.92
CA LEU A 39 -2.33 5.46 8.54
C LEU A 39 -3.49 6.05 9.36
N GLU A 40 -4.32 6.90 8.75
CA GLU A 40 -5.38 7.63 9.45
C GLU A 40 -6.63 6.76 9.59
N GLN A 41 -7.05 6.11 8.50
CA GLN A 41 -8.25 5.26 8.48
C GLN A 41 -8.11 4.10 7.49
N THR A 42 -8.73 2.97 7.78
CA THR A 42 -8.82 1.81 6.88
C THR A 42 -10.28 1.48 6.64
N TYR A 43 -10.68 1.43 5.37
CA TYR A 43 -12.03 1.05 4.94
C TYR A 43 -12.00 -0.32 4.25
N PRO A 44 -13.16 -0.98 4.04
CA PRO A 44 -13.20 -2.31 3.44
C PRO A 44 -12.59 -2.41 2.02
N LYS A 45 -12.54 -1.30 1.26
CA LYS A 45 -12.03 -1.26 -0.12
C LYS A 45 -10.76 -0.44 -0.33
N LEU A 46 -10.49 0.51 0.58
CA LEU A 46 -9.38 1.44 0.47
C LEU A 46 -8.88 1.83 1.87
N PHE A 47 -7.70 2.41 1.96
CA PHE A 47 -7.17 2.99 3.18
C PHE A 47 -6.72 4.43 2.93
N VAL A 48 -6.79 5.24 3.98
CA VAL A 48 -6.47 6.66 3.97
C VAL A 48 -5.23 6.88 4.82
N VAL A 49 -4.23 7.49 4.19
CA VAL A 49 -2.95 7.84 4.80
C VAL A 49 -2.83 9.34 4.83
N ARG A 50 -2.54 9.88 6.00
CA ARG A 50 -2.25 11.30 6.16
C ARG A 50 -0.76 11.51 5.99
N LEU A 51 -0.36 12.22 4.96
CA LEU A 51 1.05 12.53 4.75
C LEU A 51 1.51 13.65 5.68
N ASP A 52 2.79 13.65 6.02
CA ASP A 52 3.38 14.72 6.81
C ASP A 52 3.43 16.05 6.05
N ARG A 53 3.52 17.18 6.79
CA ARG A 53 3.37 18.56 6.25
C ARG A 53 4.35 18.93 5.13
N ASN A 54 5.40 18.15 4.93
CA ASN A 54 6.37 18.35 3.87
C ASN A 54 5.87 17.87 2.48
N SER A 55 4.77 17.12 2.43
CA SER A 55 4.11 16.74 1.18
C SER A 55 3.03 17.74 0.78
N ALA A 56 2.99 18.12 -0.50
CA ALA A 56 1.93 18.99 -1.06
C ALA A 56 0.52 18.40 -0.90
N VAL A 57 0.42 17.08 -0.73
CA VAL A 57 -0.83 16.36 -0.52
C VAL A 57 -0.97 16.03 0.96
N LYS A 58 -2.06 16.47 1.61
CA LYS A 58 -2.29 16.25 3.05
C LYS A 58 -2.77 14.83 3.38
N ARG A 59 -3.57 14.23 2.49
CA ARG A 59 -4.15 12.89 2.66
C ARG A 59 -4.23 12.21 1.31
N ILE A 60 -3.87 10.93 1.26
CA ILE A 60 -4.00 10.09 0.08
C ILE A 60 -4.78 8.83 0.45
N SER A 61 -5.68 8.43 -0.45
CA SER A 61 -6.38 7.16 -0.38
C SER A 61 -5.82 6.19 -1.43
N TYR A 62 -5.46 4.98 -1.01
CA TYR A 62 -5.03 3.90 -1.89
C TYR A 62 -5.92 2.68 -1.72
N THR A 63 -6.03 1.86 -2.76
CA THR A 63 -6.77 0.61 -2.68
C THR A 63 -5.85 -0.55 -2.33
N TYR A 64 -6.41 -1.61 -1.76
CA TYR A 64 -5.64 -2.83 -1.48
C TYR A 64 -5.14 -3.53 -2.76
N VAL A 65 -5.78 -3.26 -3.90
CA VAL A 65 -5.37 -3.76 -5.21
C VAL A 65 -4.07 -3.09 -5.66
N ASP A 66 -3.89 -1.80 -5.38
CA ASP A 66 -2.64 -1.09 -5.68
C ASP A 66 -1.46 -1.67 -4.89
N VAL A 67 -1.72 -2.09 -3.64
CA VAL A 67 -0.72 -2.78 -2.81
C VAL A 67 -0.42 -4.16 -3.38
N LEU A 68 -1.47 -4.93 -3.70
CA LEU A 68 -1.35 -6.28 -4.25
C LEU A 68 -0.59 -6.31 -5.58
N THR A 69 -0.81 -5.31 -6.44
CA THR A 69 -0.17 -5.18 -7.76
C THR A 69 1.20 -4.51 -7.71
N ALA A 70 1.71 -4.20 -6.51
CA ALA A 70 2.95 -3.45 -6.30
C ALA A 70 2.99 -2.07 -7.00
N ALA A 71 1.82 -1.50 -7.31
CA ALA A 71 1.70 -0.12 -7.77
C ALA A 71 2.03 0.85 -6.63
N VAL A 72 1.66 0.48 -5.40
CA VAL A 72 2.09 1.11 -4.16
C VAL A 72 2.68 0.07 -3.23
N GLU A 73 3.87 0.33 -2.71
CA GLU A 73 4.41 -0.44 -1.59
C GLU A 73 4.14 0.30 -0.28
N VAL A 74 3.61 -0.42 0.70
CA VAL A 74 3.39 0.11 2.05
C VAL A 74 4.40 -0.54 2.99
N THR A 75 5.15 0.27 3.72
CA THR A 75 6.10 -0.19 4.73
C THR A 75 5.73 0.43 6.07
N ILE A 76 5.53 -0.38 7.10
CA ILE A 76 5.14 0.01 8.45
C ILE A 76 6.28 -0.36 9.38
N GLY A 77 7.03 0.63 9.85
CA GLY A 77 8.29 0.38 10.56
C GLY A 77 9.27 -0.41 9.69
N GLU A 78 9.50 -1.68 10.06
CA GLU A 78 10.34 -2.64 9.32
C GLU A 78 9.52 -3.69 8.53
N ASN A 79 8.20 -3.71 8.69
CA ASN A 79 7.31 -4.64 8.01
C ASN A 79 6.81 -4.07 6.67
N ARG A 80 7.03 -4.81 5.58
CA ARG A 80 6.43 -4.51 4.27
C ARG A 80 5.08 -5.21 4.12
N ILE A 81 4.04 -4.46 3.78
CA ILE A 81 2.69 -5.00 3.59
C ILE A 81 2.44 -5.25 2.10
N GLY A 82 1.88 -6.42 1.79
CA GLY A 82 1.34 -6.74 0.48
C GLY A 82 2.36 -7.04 -0.61
N THR A 83 3.55 -7.56 -0.24
CA THR A 83 4.39 -8.27 -1.20
C THR A 83 3.65 -9.54 -1.63
N ALA A 84 2.84 -9.45 -2.68
CA ALA A 84 2.31 -10.61 -3.34
C ALA A 84 3.51 -11.44 -3.80
N THR A 85 3.68 -12.61 -3.21
CA THR A 85 4.57 -13.65 -3.73
C THR A 85 4.26 -13.78 -5.20
N ARG A 86 5.15 -13.29 -6.05
CA ARG A 86 5.04 -13.37 -7.50
C ARG A 86 5.05 -14.85 -7.87
N ARG A 87 3.88 -15.47 -7.88
CA ARG A 87 3.58 -16.61 -8.74
C ARG A 87 2.92 -16.05 -9.99
N GLU A 88 3.72 -15.31 -10.75
CA GLU A 88 3.49 -15.19 -12.19
C GLU A 88 4.40 -16.22 -12.86
N ALA A 89 3.80 -17.34 -13.25
CA ALA A 89 4.22 -18.15 -14.39
C ALA A 89 2.94 -18.74 -15.00
N PRO A 90 2.82 -18.93 -16.33
CA PRO A 90 3.72 -18.57 -17.43
C PRO A 90 3.11 -17.50 -18.37
N ALA A 91 3.97 -16.77 -19.09
CA ALA A 91 3.55 -16.14 -20.34
C ALA A 91 3.32 -17.27 -21.36
N THR A 92 2.08 -17.44 -21.79
CA THR A 92 1.76 -18.15 -23.02
C THR A 92 2.06 -17.21 -24.18
N GLU A 93 3.04 -17.57 -25.02
CA GLU A 93 2.95 -17.45 -26.48
C GLU A 93 3.81 -18.54 -27.13
#